data_AF-A0A952WX18-F1
#
_entry.id   AF-A0A952WX18-F1
#
_cell.length_a   1.000
_cell.length_b   1.000
_cell.length_c   1.000
_cell.angle_alpha   90.00
_cell.angle_beta   90.00
_cell.angle_gamma   90.00
#
_symmetry.space_group_name_H-M   'P 1'
#
loop_
_entity.id
_entity.type
_entity.pdbx_description
1 polymer ?
#
loop_
_entity_poly.entity_id
_entity_poly.type
_entity_poly.pdbx_seq_one_letter_code
_entity_poly.pdbx_strand_id
1 'polypeptide(L)' 'MSQAALRTYAVASARLVELTREARINADSPAYAARAFDRGIDAGYGTEDLAALIRVLRQGV' A
#
# COMPACT_ATOMS: atom_id res chain seq x y z
N MET A 1 19.98 -3.18 7.57
CA MET A 1 19.02 -3.47 6.50
C MET A 1 18.26 -2.18 6.21
N SER A 2 18.27 -1.67 4.98
CA SER A 2 17.43 -0.53 4.59
C SER A 2 16.02 -1.10 4.35
N GLN A 3 15.03 -0.64 5.11
CA GLN A 3 13.64 -0.98 4.83
C GLN A 3 13.20 -0.26 3.56
N ALA A 4 12.30 -0.90 2.80
CA ALA A 4 11.75 -0.31 1.60
C ALA A 4 10.83 0.87 1.95
N ALA A 5 10.85 1.90 1.12
CA ALA A 5 9.95 3.04 1.30
C ALA A 5 8.49 2.65 1.00
N LEU A 6 7.53 3.37 1.60
CA LEU A 6 6.10 3.16 1.44
C LEU A 6 5.66 3.13 -0.04
N ARG A 7 6.27 3.95 -0.90
CA ARG A 7 6.05 3.94 -2.36
C ARG A 7 6.37 2.59 -3.02
N THR A 8 7.34 1.84 -2.51
CA THR A 8 7.69 0.51 -3.04
C THR A 8 6.56 -0.48 -2.76
N TYR A 9 5.96 -0.40 -1.57
CA TYR A 9 4.81 -1.24 -1.21
C TYR A 9 3.56 -0.89 -2.02
N ALA A 10 3.32 0.40 -2.32
CA ALA A 10 2.23 0.82 -3.21
C ALA A 10 2.34 0.16 -4.60
N VAL A 11 3.51 0.24 -5.22
CA VAL A 11 3.77 -0.40 -6.53
C VAL A 11 3.60 -1.92 -6.45
N ALA A 12 4.09 -2.56 -5.39
CA ALA A 12 3.94 -3.99 -5.19
C ALA A 12 2.47 -4.40 -5.04
N SER A 13 1.70 -3.68 -4.22
CA SER A 13 0.27 -3.96 -4.02
C SER A 13 -0.56 -3.73 -5.28
N ALA A 14 -0.27 -2.68 -6.06
CA ALA A 14 -0.91 -2.48 -7.36
C ALA A 14 -0.67 -3.66 -8.32
N ARG A 15 0.56 -4.18 -8.36
CA ARG A 15 0.88 -5.39 -9.14
C ARG A 15 0.14 -6.63 -8.64
N LEU A 16 0.00 -6.79 -7.32
CA LEU A 16 -0.78 -7.90 -6.76
C LEU A 16 -2.26 -7.80 -7.13
N VAL A 17 -2.83 -6.60 -7.20
CA VAL A 17 -4.21 -6.40 -7.68
C VAL A 17 -4.36 -6.89 -9.12
N GLU A 18 -3.43 -6.54 -10.02
CA GLU A 18 -3.46 -7.03 -11.41
C GLU A 18 -3.30 -8.55 -11.47
N LEU A 19 -2.32 -9.11 -10.78
CA LEU A 19 -2.08 -10.57 -10.79
C LEU A 19 -3.25 -11.37 -10.20
N THR A 20 -3.92 -10.84 -9.16
CA THR A 20 -5.10 -11.49 -8.57
C THR A 20 -6.31 -11.46 -9.50
N ARG A 21 -6.50 -10.36 -10.25
CA ARG A 21 -7.52 -10.27 -11.31
C ARG A 21 -7.25 -11.26 -12.44
N GLU A 22 -6.01 -11.33 -12.93
CA GLU A 22 -5.59 -12.27 -13.97
C GLU A 22 -5.81 -13.72 -13.54
N ALA A 23 -5.43 -14.04 -12.30
CA ALA A 23 -5.62 -15.37 -11.70
C ALA A 23 -7.06 -15.69 -11.31
N ARG A 24 -8.00 -14.73 -11.44
CA ARG A 24 -9.40 -14.85 -11.01
C ARG A 24 -9.57 -15.24 -9.54
N ILE A 25 -8.67 -14.74 -8.69
CA ILE A 25 -8.76 -14.90 -7.23
C ILE A 25 -9.20 -13.58 -6.59
N ASN A 26 -9.60 -13.65 -5.32
CA ASN A 26 -10.05 -12.47 -4.58
C ASN A 26 -8.93 -11.41 -4.50
N ALA A 27 -9.27 -10.17 -4.88
CA ALA A 27 -8.35 -9.03 -4.90
C ALA A 27 -8.60 -8.02 -3.76
N ASP A 28 -9.50 -8.30 -2.82
CA ASP A 28 -9.95 -7.33 -1.81
C ASP A 28 -8.81 -6.93 -0.86
N SER A 29 -8.01 -7.91 -0.42
CA SER A 29 -6.84 -7.66 0.45
C SER A 29 -5.77 -6.80 -0.24
N PRO A 30 -5.25 -7.15 -1.44
CA PRO A 30 -4.27 -6.29 -2.12
C PRO A 30 -4.87 -4.96 -2.57
N ALA A 31 -6.17 -4.88 -2.89
CA ALA A 31 -6.83 -3.62 -3.24
C ALA A 31 -6.97 -2.69 -2.02
N TYR A 32 -7.31 -3.23 -0.85
CA TYR A 32 -7.30 -2.47 0.40
C TYR A 32 -5.90 -1.93 0.70
N ALA A 33 -4.87 -2.79 0.60
CA ALA A 33 -3.48 -2.39 0.82
C ALA A 33 -3.04 -1.29 -0.14
N ALA A 34 -3.30 -1.44 -1.45
CA ALA A 34 -2.98 -0.43 -2.46
C ALA A 34 -3.60 0.94 -2.11
N ARG A 35 -4.91 0.97 -1.81
CA ARG A 35 -5.60 2.20 -1.39
C ARG A 35 -5.04 2.80 -0.10
N ALA A 36 -4.61 1.96 0.85
CA ALA A 36 -4.01 2.43 2.09
C ALA A 36 -2.63 3.07 1.85
N PHE A 37 -1.82 2.48 0.97
CA PHE A 37 -0.53 3.03 0.59
C PHE A 37 -0.67 4.32 -0.24
N ASP A 38 -1.63 4.38 -1.17
CA ASP A 38 -1.91 5.60 -1.93
C ASP A 38 -2.25 6.77 -1.01
N ARG A 39 -3.13 6.55 -0.01
CA ARG A 39 -3.41 7.56 1.03
C ARG A 39 -2.15 8.00 1.79
N GLY A 40 -1.21 7.08 2.03
CA GLY A 40 0.06 7.41 2.68
C GLY A 40 1.01 8.21 1.80
N ILE A 41 1.03 7.95 0.50
CA ILE A 41 1.78 8.75 -0.47
C ILE A 41 1.18 10.15 -0.56
N ASP A 42 -0.14 10.26 -0.67
CA ASP A 42 -0.87 11.53 -0.75
C ASP A 42 -0.69 12.37 0.52
N ALA A 43 -0.54 11.73 1.68
CA ALA A 43 -0.21 12.38 2.96
C ALA A 43 1.28 12.79 3.09
N GLY A 44 2.10 12.54 2.06
CA GLY A 44 3.52 12.92 2.03
C GLY A 44 4.49 11.90 2.61
N TYR A 45 4.04 10.69 2.95
CA TYR A 45 4.88 9.66 3.58
C TYR A 45 5.55 8.69 2.59
N GLY A 46 5.50 8.96 1.28
CA GLY A 46 5.92 8.02 0.25
C GLY A 46 7.41 7.60 0.31
N THR A 47 8.29 8.43 0.86
CA THR A 47 9.72 8.13 1.05
C THR A 47 10.04 7.54 2.43
N GLU A 48 9.08 7.52 3.33
CA GLU A 48 9.24 6.97 4.67
C GLU A 48 9.09 5.45 4.68
N ASP A 49 9.46 4.85 5.81
CA ASP A 49 9.29 3.44 6.09
C ASP A 49 7.80 2.99 6.05
N LEU A 50 7.56 1.69 5.87
CA LEU A 50 6.22 1.10 5.92
C LEU A 50 5.45 1.45 7.20
N ALA A 51 6.13 1.58 8.35
CA ALA A 51 5.52 1.97 9.61
C ALA A 51 4.81 3.34 9.57
N ALA A 52 5.16 4.22 8.62
CA ALA A 52 4.46 5.48 8.40
C ALA A 52 2.97 5.29 8.09
N LEU A 53 2.58 4.14 7.52
CA LEU A 53 1.18 3.81 7.24
C LEU A 53 0.30 3.83 8.50
N ILE A 54 0.85 3.52 9.69
CA ILE A 54 0.08 3.54 10.94
C ILE A 54 -0.45 4.95 11.24
N ARG A 55 0.29 6.00 10.89
CA ARG A 55 -0.17 7.39 11.05
C ARG A 55 -1.39 7.67 10.16
N VAL A 56 -1.38 7.18 8.93
CA VAL A 56 -2.48 7.31 7.98
C VAL A 56 -3.73 6.58 8.49
N LEU A 57 -3.56 5.33 8.94
CA LEU A 57 -4.68 4.52 9.40
C LEU A 57 -5.32 5.07 10.68
N ARG A 58 -4.54 5.69 11.57
CA ARG A 58 -5.06 6.33 12.79
C ARG A 58 -5.92 7.57 12.53
N GLN A 59 -5.80 8.22 11.38
CA GLN A 59 -6.62 9.39 11.04
C GLN A 59 -8.02 9.02 10.51
N GLY A 60 -8.26 7.74 10.22
CA GLY A 60 -9.53 7.22 9.70
C GLY A 60 -10.36 6.43 10.71
N VAL A 61 -10.05 6.52 12.02
CA VAL A 61 -10.80 5.92 13.14
C VAL A 61 -11.50 7.02 13.92
#